data_AF-A0A957B6Y4-F1
#
_entry.id   AF-A0A957B6Y4-F1
#
_cell.length_a   1.000
_cell.length_b   1.000
_cell.length_c   1.000
_cell.angle_alpha   90.00
_cell.angle_beta   90.00
_cell.angle_gamma   90.00
#
_symmetry.space_group_name_H-M   'P 1'
#
loop_
_entity.id
_entity.type
_entity.pdbx_description
1 polymer ?
#
loop_
_entity_poly.entity_id
_entity_poly.type
_entity_poly.pdbx_seq_one_letter_code
_entity_poly.pdbx_strand_id
1 'polypeptide(L)' 'MTERTNDTQPRIFKTGSTTITEDESTSGLTAEQVRDVLKYQFPEVANATINTRTTHDGQEIIEFLPKPGRKG' A
#
# COMPACT_ATOMS: atom_id res chain seq x y z
N MET A 1 -22.77 -2.27 16.62
CA MET A 1 -21.39 -1.73 16.73
C MET A 1 -20.78 -1.86 15.35
N THR A 2 -20.69 -0.71 14.66
CA THR A 2 -20.23 -0.41 13.29
C THR A 2 -19.96 -1.56 12.30
N GLU A 3 -20.89 -1.70 11.35
CA GLU A 3 -20.79 -2.46 10.11
C GLU A 3 -19.92 -1.66 9.13
N ARG A 4 -18.66 -2.06 8.90
CA ARG A 4 -17.86 -1.50 7.79
C ARG A 4 -18.23 -2.23 6.50
N THR A 5 -19.31 -1.78 5.88
CA THR A 5 -19.75 -2.20 4.55
C THR A 5 -18.85 -1.59 3.50
N ASN A 6 -17.69 -2.20 3.24
CA ASN A 6 -16.98 -2.02 1.97
C ASN A 6 -16.75 -3.43 1.42
N ASP A 7 -17.67 -3.88 0.58
CA ASP A 7 -17.67 -5.16 -0.15
C ASP A 7 -16.60 -5.18 -1.26
N THR A 8 -15.47 -4.51 -1.02
CA THR A 8 -14.30 -4.44 -1.90
C THR A 8 -13.19 -5.18 -1.20
N GLN A 9 -12.61 -6.17 -1.88
CA GLN A 9 -11.51 -6.98 -1.34
C GLN A 9 -10.43 -6.09 -0.70
N PRO A 10 -9.90 -6.48 0.46
CA PRO A 10 -8.97 -5.66 1.25
C PRO A 10 -7.73 -5.36 0.42
N ARG A 11 -7.36 -4.09 0.26
CA ARG A 11 -6.23 -3.68 -0.60
C ARG A 11 -4.94 -4.37 -0.17
N ILE A 12 -4.06 -4.64 -1.13
CA ILE A 12 -2.74 -5.23 -0.86
C ILE A 12 -1.67 -4.17 -1.06
N PHE A 13 -0.89 -3.89 -0.02
CA PHE A 13 0.26 -2.99 -0.06
C PHE A 13 1.55 -3.80 -0.17
N LYS A 14 2.39 -3.51 -1.17
CA LYS A 14 3.69 -4.16 -1.32
C LYS A 14 4.83 -3.17 -1.07
N THR A 15 5.70 -3.48 -0.12
CA THR A 15 6.88 -2.67 0.22
C THR A 15 8.13 -3.50 -0.04
N GLY A 16 8.74 -3.33 -1.22
CA GLY A 16 9.89 -4.14 -1.63
C GLY A 16 9.63 -5.65 -1.58
N SER A 17 10.11 -6.32 -0.53
CA SER A 17 9.91 -7.77 -0.30
C SER A 17 8.72 -8.11 0.60
N THR A 18 8.12 -7.13 1.26
CA THR A 18 7.03 -7.33 2.22
C THR A 18 5.67 -7.10 1.54
N THR A 19 4.70 -7.96 1.85
CA THR A 19 3.30 -7.81 1.42
C THR A 19 2.44 -7.61 2.66
N ILE A 20 1.62 -6.57 2.66
CA ILE A 20 0.81 -6.13 3.78
C ILE A 20 -0.64 -6.06 3.27
N THR A 21 -1.55 -6.72 3.97
CA THR A 21 -2.98 -6.64 3.67
C THR A 21 -3.58 -5.45 4.40
N GLU A 22 -4.53 -4.76 3.76
CA GLU A 22 -5.27 -3.67 4.37
C GLU A 22 -5.95 -4.09 5.67
N ASP A 23 -5.83 -3.22 6.65
CA ASP A 23 -6.34 -3.37 8.00
C ASP A 23 -7.14 -2.13 8.42
N GLU A 24 -7.62 -2.08 9.66
CA GLU A 24 -8.40 -0.96 10.17
C GLU A 24 -7.68 0.38 10.17
N SER A 25 -6.35 0.38 10.35
CA SER A 25 -5.53 1.60 10.39
C SER A 25 -5.22 2.17 9.02
N THR A 26 -5.36 1.36 7.96
CA THR A 26 -5.10 1.76 6.56
C THR A 26 -6.37 1.83 5.71
N SER A 27 -7.47 1.27 6.22
CA SER A 27 -8.79 1.33 5.59
C SER A 27 -9.26 2.77 5.38
N GLY A 28 -9.66 3.08 4.14
CA GLY A 28 -10.15 4.41 3.77
C GLY A 28 -9.06 5.48 3.58
N LEU A 29 -7.78 5.14 3.82
CA LEU A 29 -6.65 6.03 3.51
C LEU A 29 -6.31 5.98 2.03
N THR A 30 -5.83 7.10 1.48
CA THR A 30 -5.23 7.12 0.14
C THR A 30 -3.87 6.42 0.14
N ALA A 31 -3.39 5.98 -1.02
CA ALA A 31 -2.07 5.33 -1.14
C ALA A 31 -0.93 6.21 -0.59
N GLU A 32 -1.04 7.53 -0.70
CA GLU A 32 -0.07 8.47 -0.12
C GLU A 32 -0.13 8.52 1.40
N GLN A 33 -1.33 8.53 1.97
CA GLN A 33 -1.52 8.46 3.43
C GLN A 33 -1.03 7.12 3.97
N VAL A 34 -1.29 6.01 3.27
CA VAL A 34 -0.76 4.70 3.63
C VAL A 34 0.77 4.72 3.58
N ARG A 35 1.40 5.34 2.56
CA ARG A 35 2.86 5.52 2.53
C ARG A 35 3.37 6.26 3.76
N ASP A 36 2.67 7.31 4.19
CA ASP A 36 3.04 8.08 5.38
C ASP A 36 2.92 7.30 6.68
N VAL A 37 2.01 6.33 6.76
CA VAL A 37 1.92 5.39 7.89
C VAL A 37 3.02 4.34 7.79
N LEU A 38 3.19 3.74 6.61
CA LEU A 38 4.14 2.65 6.40
C LEU A 38 5.59 3.09 6.51
N LYS A 39 5.95 4.34 6.16
CA LYS A 39 7.34 4.83 6.23
C LYS A 39 7.97 4.77 7.63
N TYR A 40 7.15 4.75 8.70
CA TYR A 40 7.65 4.62 10.07
C TYR A 40 8.20 3.22 10.35
N GLN A 41 7.66 2.20 9.68
CA GLN A 41 8.10 0.80 9.80
C GLN A 41 9.00 0.37 8.63
N PHE A 42 8.78 0.95 7.46
CA PHE A 42 9.42 0.65 6.18
C PHE A 42 10.01 1.93 5.58
N PRO A 43 11.16 2.43 6.08
CA PRO A 43 11.74 3.69 5.62
C PRO A 43 12.03 3.72 4.11
N GLU A 44 12.21 2.57 3.47
CA GLU A 44 12.35 2.42 2.02
C GLU A 44 11.15 2.95 1.23
N VAL A 45 9.95 3.00 1.83
CA VAL A 45 8.76 3.53 1.15
C VAL A 45 8.62 5.04 1.22
N ALA A 46 9.38 5.73 2.08
CA ALA A 46 9.23 7.16 2.31
C ALA A 46 9.31 8.01 1.02
N ASN A 47 10.16 7.57 0.08
CA ASN A 47 10.34 8.21 -1.23
C ASN A 47 9.97 7.28 -2.39
N ALA A 48 9.23 6.21 -2.12
CA ALA A 48 8.85 5.25 -3.13
C ALA A 48 7.85 5.83 -4.12
N THR A 49 7.97 5.40 -5.37
CA THR A 49 6.96 5.59 -6.40
C THR A 49 5.80 4.68 -6.09
N ILE A 50 4.59 5.24 -6.06
CA ILE A 50 3.36 4.49 -5.84
C ILE A 50 2.87 3.99 -7.20
N ASN A 51 2.70 2.69 -7.33
CA ASN A 51 2.06 2.07 -8.49
C ASN A 51 0.80 1.35 -8.03
N THR A 52 -0.34 1.69 -8.62
CA THR A 52 -1.62 1.06 -8.30
C THR A 52 -2.07 0.21 -9.48
N ARG A 53 -2.41 -1.04 -9.20
CA ARG A 53 -2.94 -1.98 -10.17
C ARG A 53 -4.09 -2.77 -9.58
N THR A 54 -5.16 -2.92 -10.35
CA THR A 54 -6.26 -3.84 -10.04
C THR A 54 -6.04 -5.18 -10.73
N THR A 55 -6.19 -6.29 -10.02
CA THR A 55 -6.16 -7.64 -10.62
C THR A 55 -7.49 -7.97 -11.29
N HIS A 56 -7.51 -9.07 -12.05
CA HIS A 56 -8.73 -9.57 -12.68
C HIS A 56 -9.81 -9.97 -11.65
N ASP A 57 -9.39 -10.34 -10.44
CA ASP A 57 -10.28 -10.70 -9.33
C ASP A 57 -10.89 -9.48 -8.61
N GLY A 58 -10.55 -8.26 -9.03
CA GLY A 58 -11.00 -7.02 -8.40
C GLY A 58 -10.15 -6.58 -7.20
N GLN A 59 -9.05 -7.28 -6.91
CA GLN A 59 -8.12 -6.93 -5.84
C GLN A 59 -7.27 -5.73 -6.27
N GLU A 60 -7.33 -4.64 -5.51
CA GLU A 60 -6.40 -3.52 -5.69
C GLU A 60 -5.07 -3.82 -4.98
N ILE A 61 -3.98 -3.66 -5.73
CA ILE A 61 -2.61 -3.82 -5.28
C ILE A 61 -1.90 -2.48 -5.45
N ILE A 62 -1.31 -1.99 -4.37
CA ILE A 62 -0.53 -0.77 -4.31
C ILE A 62 0.91 -1.15 -4.02
N GLU A 63 1.78 -0.97 -5.01
CA GLU A 63 3.21 -1.28 -4.93
C GLU A 63 4.01 0.00 -4.66
N PHE A 64 4.75 0.00 -3.56
CA PHE A 64 5.70 1.05 -3.21
C PHE A 64 7.07 0.66 -3.74
N LEU A 65 7.40 1.16 -4.93
CA LEU A 65 8.68 0.90 -5.59
C LEU A 65 9.74 1.86 -5.05
N PRO A 66 10.76 1.39 -4.31
CA PRO A 66 11.86 2.26 -3.91
C PRO A 66 12.51 2.84 -5.16
N LYS A 67 12.88 4.12 -5.11
CA LYS A 67 13.58 4.74 -6.25
C LYS A 67 14.86 3.94 -6.49
N PRO A 68 15.07 3.36 -7.69
CA PRO A 68 16.33 2.73 -8.01
C PRO A 68 17.41 3.81 -7.89
N GLY A 69 18.26 3.69 -6.87
CA GLY A 69 19.43 4.54 -6.76
C GLY A 69 20.21 4.37 -8.06
N ARG A 70 20.49 5.47 -8.76
CA ARG A 70 21.58 5.46 -9.75
C ARG A 70 22.83 5.11 -8.97
N LYS A 71 23.20 3.81 -8.97
CA LYS A 71 24.55 3.41 -8.60
C LYS A 71 25.44 4.10 -9.64
N GLY A 72 26.32 4.96 -9.15
CA GLY A 72 27.16 5.85 -9.96
C GLY A 72 28.02 5.14 -10.99
#